data_AF-A0A445MZD8-F1
#
_entry.id   AF-A0A445MZD8-F1
#
_cell.length_a   1.000
_cell.length_b   1.000
_cell.length_c   1.000
_cell.angle_alpha   90.00
_cell.angle_beta   90.00
_cell.angle_gamma   90.00
#
_symmetry.space_group_name_H-M   'P 1'
#
loop_
_entity.id
_entity.type
_entity.pdbx_description
1 polymer ?
#
loop_
_entity_poly.entity_id
_entity_poly.type
_entity_poly.pdbx_seq_one_letter_code
_entity_poly.pdbx_strand_id
1 'polypeptide(L)' 'MDEDLKKTIKTLGYLSTIGMAMALSIGLGALIGDYLDDVFGTSPWLTFIFLGFGIAAAFRNLYILYKKSKDL' A
#
# COMPACT_ATOMS: atom_id res chain seq x y z
N MET A 1 21.83 -23.68 10.82
CA MET A 1 20.70 -22.91 10.26
C MET A 1 21.33 -21.69 9.63
N ASP A 2 21.53 -21.78 8.33
CA ASP A 2 22.46 -20.93 7.57
C ASP A 2 22.03 -19.47 7.68
N GLU A 3 22.98 -18.55 7.91
CA GLU A 3 22.65 -17.12 8.10
C GLU A 3 21.85 -16.54 6.93
N ASP A 4 22.09 -17.06 5.72
CA ASP A 4 21.36 -16.72 4.50
C ASP A 4 19.87 -17.08 4.58
N LEU A 5 19.53 -18.21 5.20
CA LEU A 5 18.16 -18.67 5.40
C LEU A 5 17.43 -17.74 6.37
N LYS A 6 18.10 -17.36 7.47
CA LYS A 6 17.57 -16.37 8.43
C LYS A 6 17.37 -14.99 7.78
N LYS A 7 18.33 -14.51 6.99
CA LYS A 7 18.18 -13.26 6.22
C LYS A 7 17.01 -13.32 5.25
N THR A 8 16.90 -14.41 4.50
CA THR A 8 15.83 -14.60 3.51
C THR A 8 14.44 -14.60 4.18
N ILE A 9 14.28 -15.34 5.28
CA ILE A 9 13.03 -15.37 6.04
C ILE A 9 12.69 -13.97 6.58
N LYS A 10 13.69 -13.22 7.07
CA LYS A 10 13.48 -11.87 7.60
C LYS A 10 13.08 -10.87 6.52
N THR A 11 13.73 -10.92 5.35
CA THR A 11 13.39 -10.09 4.18
C THR A 11 12.00 -10.42 3.65
N LEU A 12 11.66 -11.71 3.60
CA LEU A 12 10.36 -12.18 3.13
C LEU A 12 9.24 -11.70 4.07
N GLY A 13 9.44 -11.82 5.39
CA GLY A 13 8.51 -11.29 6.38
C GLY A 13 8.29 -9.79 6.24
N TYR A 14 9.37 -9.03 6.04
CA TYR A 14 9.30 -7.59 5.78
C TYR A 14 8.50 -7.25 4.52
N LEU A 15 8.75 -7.99 3.43
CA LEU A 15 8.05 -7.79 2.17
C LEU A 15 6.57 -8.13 2.28
N SER A 16 6.21 -9.17 3.03
CA SER A 16 4.82 -9.52 3.33
C SER A 16 4.11 -8.43 4.12
N THR A 17 4.74 -7.85 5.15
CA THR A 17 4.16 -6.73 5.92
C THR A 17 3.92 -5.51 5.03
N ILE A 18 4.87 -5.18 4.17
CA ILE A 18 4.75 -4.10 3.18
C ILE A 18 3.59 -4.37 2.22
N GLY A 19 3.56 -5.57 1.61
CA GLY A 19 2.50 -5.97 0.70
C GLY A 19 1.11 -5.87 1.31
N MET A 20 0.97 -6.33 2.55
CA MET A 20 -0.29 -6.30 3.28
C MET A 20 -0.72 -4.86 3.63
N ALA A 21 0.21 -4.00 4.04
CA ALA A 21 -0.07 -2.58 4.27
C ALA A 21 -0.52 -1.85 2.98
N MET A 22 0.11 -2.15 1.84
CA MET A 22 -0.28 -1.59 0.54
C MET A 22 -1.67 -2.07 0.13
N ALA A 23 -1.96 -3.36 0.26
CA ALA A 23 -3.27 -3.93 -0.07
C ALA A 23 -4.39 -3.31 0.79
N LEU A 24 -4.15 -3.13 2.08
CA LEU A 24 -5.10 -2.47 2.98
C LEU A 24 -5.32 -0.99 2.60
N SER A 25 -4.25 -0.26 2.28
CA SER A 25 -4.35 1.15 1.87
C SER A 25 -5.13 1.32 0.56
N ILE A 26 -4.85 0.47 -0.43
CA ILE A 26 -5.53 0.51 -1.74
C ILE A 26 -6.98 0.05 -1.58
N GLY A 27 -7.22 -1.03 -0.84
CA GLY A 27 -8.56 -1.55 -0.59
C GLY A 27 -9.47 -0.56 0.12
N LEU A 28 -8.96 0.14 1.15
CA LEU A 28 -9.71 1.19 1.84
C LEU A 28 -9.94 2.42 0.94
N GLY A 29 -8.94 2.82 0.16
CA GLY A 29 -9.09 3.92 -0.80
C GLY A 29 -10.13 3.63 -1.89
N ALA A 30 -10.14 2.40 -2.41
CA ALA A 30 -11.12 1.94 -3.39
C ALA A 30 -12.53 1.86 -2.79
N LEU A 31 -12.70 1.28 -1.59
CA LEU A 31 -13.99 1.20 -0.91
C LEU A 31 -14.59 2.58 -0.62
N ILE A 32 -13.77 3.53 -0.16
CA ILE A 32 -14.22 4.90 0.09
C ILE A 32 -14.52 5.62 -1.23
N GLY A 33 -13.69 5.41 -2.26
CA GLY A 33 -13.90 5.98 -3.59
C GLY A 33 -15.20 5.53 -4.23
N ASP A 34 -15.49 4.24 -4.16
CA ASP A 34 -16.72 3.61 -4.68
C ASP A 34 -17.96 4.15 -3.94
N TYR A 35 -17.91 4.23 -2.60
CA TYR A 35 -18.97 4.81 -1.80
C TYR A 35 -19.23 6.29 -2.14
N LEU A 36 -18.18 7.08 -2.40
CA LEU A 36 -18.33 8.47 -2.81
C LEU A 36 -18.88 8.59 -4.23
N ASP A 37 -18.46 7.73 -5.18
CA ASP A 37 -18.98 7.76 -6.55
C ASP A 37 -20.48 7.46 -6.60
N ASP A 38 -20.96 6.55 -5.75
CA ASP A 38 -22.39 6.25 -5.59
C ASP A 38 -23.18 7.44 -5.01
N VAL A 39 -22.58 8.20 -4.08
CA VAL A 39 -23.21 9.39 -3.48
C VAL A 39 -23.22 10.59 -4.43
N PHE A 40 -22.16 10.78 -5.20
CA PHE A 40 -22.02 11.92 -6.11
C PHE A 40 -22.58 11.66 -7.52
N GLY A 41 -22.87 10.41 -7.89
CA GLY A 41 -23.44 10.04 -9.19
C GLY A 41 -22.48 10.26 -10.37
N THR A 42 -21.19 10.46 -10.11
CA THR A 42 -20.13 10.72 -11.11
C THR A 42 -19.39 9.46 -11.57
N SER A 43 -20.02 8.29 -11.39
CA SER A 43 -19.38 7.01 -11.64
C SER A 43 -18.79 6.94 -13.06
N PRO A 44 -17.47 6.69 -13.25
CA PRO A 44 -16.48 6.17 -12.30
C PRO A 44 -15.29 7.12 -12.05
N TRP A 45 -15.49 8.44 -12.04
CA TRP A 45 -14.38 9.40 -12.00
C TRP A 45 -13.76 9.54 -10.60
N LEU A 46 -14.58 9.56 -9.55
CA LEU A 46 -14.12 9.76 -8.19
C LEU A 46 -13.39 8.52 -7.67
N THR A 47 -13.84 7.33 -8.08
CA THR A 47 -13.16 6.06 -7.82
C THR A 47 -11.76 6.05 -8.43
N PHE A 48 -11.57 6.52 -9.67
CA PHE A 48 -10.25 6.57 -10.30
C PHE A 48 -9.27 7.51 -9.55
N ILE A 49 -9.76 8.66 -9.08
CA ILE A 49 -8.95 9.60 -8.30
C ILE A 49 -8.58 9.01 -6.94
N PHE A 50 -9.54 8.41 -6.23
CA PHE A 50 -9.30 7.79 -4.92
C PHE A 50 -8.41 6.55 -5.01
N LEU A 51 -8.56 5.76 -6.07
CA LEU A 51 -7.66 4.65 -6.38
C LEU A 51 -6.23 5.15 -6.62
N GLY A 52 -6.09 6.21 -7.43
CA GLY A 52 -4.80 6.87 -7.67
C GLY A 52 -4.17 7.41 -6.38
N PHE A 53 -4.97 8.04 -5.51
CA PHE A 53 -4.52 8.48 -4.19
C PHE A 53 -4.14 7.32 -3.27
N GLY A 54 -4.90 6.22 -3.28
CA GLY A 54 -4.61 5.02 -2.51
C GLY A 54 -3.28 4.37 -2.94
N ILE A 55 -3.02 4.29 -4.24
CA ILE A 55 -1.75 3.83 -4.81
C ILE A 55 -0.63 4.81 -4.42
N ALA A 56 -0.81 6.12 -4.60
CA ALA A 56 0.19 7.12 -4.24
C ALA A 56 0.53 7.09 -2.74
N ALA A 57 -0.47 6.93 -1.87
CA ALA A 57 -0.28 6.82 -0.43
C ALA A 57 0.49 5.53 -0.05
N ALA A 58 0.15 4.40 -0.66
CA ALA A 58 0.85 3.13 -0.48
C ALA A 58 2.34 3.24 -0.88
N PHE A 59 2.61 3.80 -2.06
CA PHE A 59 3.97 4.05 -2.54
C PHE A 59 4.74 5.05 -1.69
N ARG A 60 4.10 6.14 -1.26
CA ARG A 60 4.73 7.14 -0.40
C ARG A 60 5.12 6.55 0.95
N ASN A 61 4.24 5.73 1.54
CA ASN A 61 4.51 5.05 2.80
C ASN A 61 5.66 4.04 2.66
N LEU A 62 5.66 3.25 1.57
CA LEU A 62 6.77 2.36 1.23
C LEU A 62 8.10 3.12 1.06
N TYR A 63 8.08 4.26 0.35
CA TYR A 63 9.27 5.07 0.11
C TYR A 63 9.84 5.66 1.41
N ILE A 64 8.97 6.12 2.32
CA ILE A 64 9.38 6.60 3.65
C ILE A 64 9.99 5.46 4.46
N LEU A 65 9.37 4.28 4.46
CA LEU A 65 9.87 3.11 5.18
C LEU A 65 11.23 2.65 4.63
N TYR A 66 11.37 2.60 3.31
CA TYR A 66 12.61 2.25 2.63
C TYR A 66 13.73 3.27 2.93
N LYS A 67 13.41 4.57 2.89
CA LYS A 67 14.37 5.63 3.26
C LYS A 67 14.79 5.51 4.72
N LYS A 68 13.85 5.23 5.62
CA LYS A 68 14.13 5.06 7.06
C LYS A 68 14.97 3.81 7.36
N SER A 69 14.81 2.74 6.57
CA SER A 69 15.65 1.54 6.65
C SER A 69 17.04 1.72 6.04
N LYS A 70 17.24 2.73 5.17
CA LYS A 70 18.54 3.06 4.55
C LYS A 70 19.37 4.02 5.41
N ASP A 71 18.73 4.79 6.28
CA ASP A 71 19.37 5.70 7.26
C ASP A 71 19.69 5.01 8.61
N LEU A 72 19.46 3.68 8.73
CA LEU A 72 19.87 2.82 9.86
C LEU A 72 21.01 1.90 9.44
#